data_AF-A0A9W4MZJ2-F1
#
_entry.id   AF-A0A9W4MZJ2-F1
#
_cell.length_a   1.000
_cell.length_b   1.000
_cell.length_c   1.000
_cell.angle_alpha   90.00
_cell.angle_beta   90.00
_cell.angle_gamma   90.00
#
_symmetry.space_group_name_H-M   'P 1'
#
loop_
_entity.id
_entity.type
_entity.pdbx_description
1 polymer ?
#
loop_
_entity_poly.entity_id
_entity_poly.type
_entity_poly.pdbx_seq_one_letter_code
_entity_poly.pdbx_strand_id
1 'polypeptide(L)' 'MSSCKRCRPDGTQYIKAPAMLYGDTSSWNHFVNTGEKGPLNQIQDLLLRQETGEQDVSAIFQYISH' A
#
# COMPACT_ATOMS: atom_id res chain seq x y z
N MET A 1 9.62 0.80 -1.72
CA MET A 1 9.39 1.66 -0.53
C MET A 1 10.63 2.34 0.02
N SER A 2 11.81 1.73 -0.06
CA SER A 2 13.03 2.06 0.71
C SER A 2 13.57 3.50 0.62
N SER A 3 13.16 4.30 -0.36
CA SER A 3 13.48 5.73 -0.47
C SER A 3 12.27 6.67 -0.30
N CYS A 4 11.10 6.13 0.02
CA CYS A 4 9.87 6.88 0.22
C CYS A 4 9.87 7.56 1.60
N LYS A 5 9.83 8.90 1.62
CA LYS A 5 9.77 9.71 2.86
C LYS A 5 8.48 9.54 3.66
N ARG A 6 7.51 8.77 3.15
CA ARG A 6 6.21 8.49 3.79
C ARG A 6 6.11 7.07 4.33
N CYS A 7 7.13 6.24 4.10
CA CYS A 7 7.18 4.85 4.54
C CYS A 7 8.35 4.63 5.49
N ARG A 8 8.14 3.76 6.48
CA ARG A 8 9.20 3.29 7.37
C ARG A 8 10.11 2.28 6.65
N PRO A 9 11.27 1.93 7.23
CA PRO A 9 12.17 0.92 6.64
C PRO A 9 11.52 -0.45 6.41
N ASP A 10 10.51 -0.80 7.21
CA ASP A 10 9.68 -2.02 7.06
C ASP A 10 8.65 -1.92 5.92
N GLY A 11 8.58 -0.77 5.24
CA GLY A 11 7.62 -0.48 4.18
C GLY A 11 6.27 0.05 4.69
N THR A 12 6.02 0.11 6.00
CA THR A 12 4.73 0.60 6.52
C THR A 12 4.59 2.09 6.22
N GLN A 13 3.55 2.45 5.46
CA GLN A 13 3.20 3.84 5.22
C GLN A 13 2.62 4.47 6.49
N TYR A 14 3.15 5.62 6.90
CA TYR A 14 2.72 6.33 8.10
C TYR A 14 2.20 7.75 7.81
N ILE A 15 2.40 8.24 6.58
CA ILE A 15 1.83 9.49 6.08
C ILE A 15 1.04 9.16 4.81
N LYS A 16 -0.27 9.42 4.84
CA LYS A 16 -1.12 9.32 3.64
C LYS A 16 -0.64 10.30 2.57
N ALA A 17 -0.83 9.94 1.32
CA ALA A 17 -0.53 10.84 0.22
C ALA A 17 -1.41 12.11 0.30
N PRO A 18 -0.82 13.33 0.31
CA PRO A 18 -1.58 14.57 0.37
C PRO A 18 -2.28 14.90 -0.95
N ALA A 19 -1.69 14.50 -2.08
CA ALA A 19 -2.26 14.56 -3.41
C ALA A 19 -1.78 13.33 -4.19
N MET A 20 -2.71 12.55 -4.75
CA MET A 20 -2.41 11.41 -5.59
C MET A 20 -2.44 11.85 -7.05
N LEU A 21 -1.28 11.90 -7.70
CA LEU A 21 -1.15 12.23 -9.11
C LEU A 21 -1.28 10.96 -9.95
N TYR A 22 -2.14 11.01 -10.96
CA TYR A 22 -2.24 9.90 -11.90
C TYR A 22 -0.92 9.73 -12.67
N GLY A 23 -0.44 8.50 -12.79
CA GLY A 23 0.81 8.18 -13.48
C GLY A 23 2.09 8.27 -12.62
N ASP A 24 2.03 8.85 -11.41
CA ASP A 24 3.15 8.85 -10.47
C ASP A 24 2.86 7.96 -9.25
N THR A 25 3.34 6.71 -9.29
CA THR A 25 3.15 5.73 -8.21
C THR A 25 3.80 6.14 -6.88
N SER A 26 4.77 7.07 -6.90
CA SER A 26 5.37 7.59 -5.69
C SER A 26 4.40 8.46 -4.88
N SER A 27 3.39 9.02 -5.56
CA SER A 27 2.31 9.82 -4.96
C SER A 27 1.14 9.00 -4.43
N TRP A 28 1.08 7.68 -4.69
CA TRP A 28 -0.04 6.82 -4.29
C TRP A 28 0.06 6.33 -2.84
N ASN A 29 -0.99 5.70 -2.32
CA ASN A 29 -0.90 4.99 -1.03
C ASN A 29 -0.11 3.69 -1.20
N HIS A 30 0.65 3.29 -0.18
CA HIS A 30 1.59 2.16 -0.27
C HIS A 30 1.26 1.15 0.83
N PHE A 31 0.96 -0.10 0.46
CA PHE A 31 0.64 -1.15 1.42
C PHE A 31 1.56 -2.34 1.20
N VAL A 32 2.24 -2.77 2.26
CA VAL A 32 2.99 -4.04 2.28
C VAL A 32 2.07 -5.19 2.67
N ASN A 33 2.31 -6.36 2.08
CA ASN A 33 1.70 -7.60 2.53
C ASN A 33 2.53 -8.19 3.67
N THR A 34 2.01 -8.09 4.89
CA THR A 34 2.60 -8.73 6.07
C THR A 34 1.60 -9.66 6.75
N GLY A 35 0.73 -10.29 5.94
CA GLY A 35 -0.33 -11.19 6.39
C GLY A 35 -1.63 -10.47 6.76
N GLU A 36 -2.59 -11.24 7.28
CA GLU A 36 -3.95 -10.80 7.61
C GLU A 36 -4.04 -9.63 8.60
N LYS A 37 -3.02 -9.42 9.43
CA LYS A 37 -2.96 -8.28 10.37
C LYS A 37 -2.19 -7.09 9.81
N GLY A 38 -1.70 -7.20 8.58
CA GLY A 38 -0.85 -6.23 7.92
C GLY A 38 -1.61 -5.07 7.27
N PRO A 39 -0.87 -4.07 6.74
CA PRO A 39 -1.45 -2.91 6.08
C PRO A 39 -2.34 -3.27 4.88
N LEU A 40 -1.98 -4.31 4.12
CA LEU A 40 -2.77 -4.76 2.97
C LEU A 40 -4.21 -5.15 3.36
N ASN A 41 -4.44 -5.71 4.55
CA ASN A 41 -5.80 -6.10 4.97
C ASN A 41 -6.71 -4.90 5.31
N GLN A 42 -6.19 -3.66 5.27
CA GLN A 42 -6.93 -2.45 5.62
C GLN A 42 -7.54 -1.71 4.41
N ILE A 43 -7.17 -2.09 3.18
CA ILE A 43 -7.64 -1.42 1.94
C ILE A 43 -9.11 -1.70 1.67
N GLN A 44 -9.87 -0.86 0.97
CA GLN A 44 -11.30 -1.15 0.72
C GLN A 44 -11.57 -2.27 -0.30
N ASP A 45 -10.59 -2.62 -1.13
CA ASP A 45 -10.72 -3.68 -2.13
C ASP A 45 -10.71 -5.07 -1.48
N LEU A 46 -11.87 -5.72 -1.45
CA LEU A 46 -12.03 -7.03 -0.80
C LEU A 46 -11.35 -8.17 -1.55
N LEU A 47 -11.14 -8.05 -2.87
CA LEU A 47 -10.46 -9.09 -3.65
C LEU A 47 -8.97 -9.05 -3.35
N LEU A 48 -8.36 -7.87 -3.38
CA LEU A 48 -6.94 -7.71 -3.06
C LEU A 48 -6.60 -8.04 -1.60
N ARG A 49 -7.56 -7.96 -0.67
CA ARG A 49 -7.35 -8.45 0.71
C ARG A 49 -7.12 -9.96 0.79
N GLN A 50 -7.67 -10.75 -0.13
CA GLN A 50 -7.52 -12.20 -0.11
C GLN A 50 -6.06 -12.61 -0.33
N GLU A 51 -5.30 -11.79 -1.06
CA GLU A 51 -3.86 -11.94 -1.26
C GLU A 51 -3.04 -11.87 0.05
N THR A 52 -3.63 -11.41 1.17
CA THR A 52 -2.93 -11.41 2.46
C THR A 52 -2.69 -12.81 3.04
N GLY A 53 -3.45 -13.82 2.58
CA GLY A 53 -3.23 -15.22 2.93
C GLY A 53 -2.13 -15.89 2.08
N GLU A 54 -1.81 -15.28 0.94
CA GLU A 54 -0.83 -15.78 -0.03
C GLU A 54 0.44 -14.92 -0.01
N GLN A 55 1.51 -15.40 -0.64
CA GLN A 55 2.79 -14.67 -0.75
C GLN A 55 3.12 -14.22 -2.18
N ASP A 56 2.17 -14.34 -3.11
CA ASP A 56 2.35 -13.95 -4.50
C ASP A 56 2.40 -12.42 -4.70
N VAL A 57 1.73 -11.67 -3.81
CA VAL A 57 1.74 -10.21 -3.79
C VAL A 57 2.51 -9.68 -2.57
N SER A 58 3.67 -9.05 -2.80
CA SER A 58 4.47 -8.49 -1.71
C SER A 58 4.03 -7.09 -1.27
N ALA A 59 3.55 -6.27 -2.20
CA ALA A 59 3.11 -4.90 -1.94
C ALA A 59 2.24 -4.36 -3.07
N ILE A 60 1.45 -3.33 -2.77
CA ILE A 60 0.60 -2.62 -3.74
C ILE A 60 0.74 -1.10 -3.60
N PHE A 61 0.56 -0.43 -4.74
CA PHE A 61 0.41 1.03 -4.85
C PHE A 61 -1.04 1.31 -5.21
N GLN A 62 -1.76 2.04 -4.36
CA GLN A 62 -3.17 2.33 -4.56
C GLN A 62 -3.41 3.80 -4.85
N TYR A 63 -3.91 4.06 -6.05
CA TYR A 63 -4.55 5.31 -6.41
C TYR A 63 -6.02 5.26 -6.00
N ILE A 64 -6.50 6.29 -5.32
CA ILE A 64 -7.93 6.48 -5.04
C ILE A 64 -8.31 7.82 -5.67
N SER A 65 -9.30 7.81 -6.57
CA SER A 65 -9.84 9.05 -7.12
C SER A 65 -10.67 9.78 -6.05
N HIS A 66 -11.12 11.00 -6.37
CA HIS A 66 -12.23 11.62 -5.65
C HIS A 66 -13.51 10.79 -5.76
#